data_AF-A0A7Z0MNW8-F1
#
_entry.id   AF-A0A7Z0MNW8-F1
#
_cell.length_a   1.000
_cell.length_b   1.000
_cell.length_c   1.000
_cell.angle_alpha   90.00
_cell.angle_beta   90.00
_cell.angle_gamma   90.00
#
_symmetry.space_group_name_H-M   'P 1'
#
loop_
_entity.id
_entity.type
_entity.pdbx_description
1 polymer ?
#
loop_
_entity_poly.entity_id
_entity_poly.type
_entity_poly.pdbx_seq_one_letter_code
_entity_poly.pdbx_strand_id
1 'polypeptide(L)'
;MVAGNCFGEYSLLDGHYVSATVETLENTRILIIDKHDFQKIMDNVLFIAKTVYYNLARLYISRLRKNAGSRYFCESLFWASQPKQAAKT
;
A
#
# COMPACT_ATOMS: atom_id res chain seq x y z
N MET A 1 5.33 9.19 3.53
CA MET A 1 5.23 9.09 2.04
C MET A 1 6.14 10.15 1.44
N VAL A 2 6.53 10.02 0.17
CA VAL A 2 7.35 11.03 -0.51
C VAL A 2 6.61 11.62 -1.72
N ALA A 3 7.11 12.73 -2.26
CA ALA A 3 6.57 13.35 -3.46
C ALA A 3 6.41 12.34 -4.63
N GLY A 4 5.30 12.42 -5.35
CA GLY A 4 4.94 11.49 -6.42
C GLY A 4 4.26 10.19 -5.95
N ASN A 5 4.10 9.97 -4.65
CA ASN A 5 3.24 8.90 -4.14
C ASN A 5 1.75 9.34 -4.11
N CYS A 6 0.84 8.37 -4.17
CA CYS A 6 -0.60 8.56 -3.97
C CYS A 6 -1.10 7.77 -2.75
N PHE A 7 -2.18 8.27 -2.14
CA PHE A 7 -2.92 7.65 -1.04
C PHE A 7 -4.44 7.86 -1.24
N GLY A 8 -5.27 7.11 -0.50
CA GLY A 8 -6.74 7.15 -0.61
C GLY A 8 -7.31 6.32 -1.77
N GLU A 9 -6.43 5.64 -2.50
CA GLU A 9 -6.72 4.85 -3.69
C GLU A 9 -7.52 3.57 -3.40
N TYR A 10 -7.40 3.00 -2.20
CA TYR A 10 -8.13 1.78 -1.83
C TYR A 10 -9.64 2.04 -1.86
N SER A 11 -10.07 3.18 -1.32
CA SER A 11 -11.47 3.61 -1.30
C SER A 11 -12.09 3.79 -2.70
N LEU A 12 -11.25 3.93 -3.74
CA LEU A 12 -11.69 4.01 -5.13
C LEU A 12 -11.91 2.63 -5.76
N LEU A 13 -11.25 1.58 -5.26
CA LEU A 13 -11.28 0.23 -5.83
C LEU A 13 -12.23 -0.73 -5.13
N ASP A 14 -12.30 -0.68 -3.79
CA ASP A 14 -13.09 -1.64 -2.99
C ASP A 14 -14.38 -1.03 -2.43
N GLY A 15 -14.54 0.30 -2.55
CA GLY A 15 -15.72 1.02 -2.08
C GLY A 15 -15.78 1.22 -0.55
N HIS A 16 -14.78 0.77 0.20
CA HIS A 16 -14.72 0.99 1.64
C HIS A 16 -14.20 2.39 1.98
N TYR A 17 -14.72 2.97 3.07
CA TYR A 17 -14.26 4.27 3.54
C TYR A 17 -12.98 4.11 4.38
N VAL A 18 -11.83 4.42 3.77
CA VAL A 18 -10.56 4.75 4.44
C VAL A 18 -9.86 3.58 5.14
N SER A 19 -8.72 3.16 4.61
CA SER A 19 -7.89 2.10 5.22
C SER A 19 -6.97 2.59 6.35
N ALA A 20 -6.68 3.90 6.41
CA ALA A 20 -5.81 4.52 7.40
C ALA A 20 -5.96 6.06 7.37
N THR A 21 -5.63 6.73 8.48
CA THR A 21 -5.53 8.20 8.55
C THR A 21 -4.21 8.68 7.94
N VAL A 22 -4.21 9.85 7.32
CA VAL A 22 -3.01 10.52 6.80
C VAL A 22 -2.90 11.90 7.44
N GLU A 23 -1.70 12.22 7.92
CA GLU A 23 -1.34 13.51 8.47
C GLU A 23 -0.08 14.03 7.77
N THR A 24 -0.01 15.35 7.57
CA THR A 24 1.17 16.01 6.99
C THR A 24 2.20 16.30 8.07
N LEU A 25 3.42 15.79 7.93
CA LEU A 25 4.53 16.07 8.86
C LEU A 25 5.33 17.32 8.49
N GLU A 26 5.15 17.80 7.26
CA GLU A 26 5.83 18.96 6.68
C GLU A 26 4.89 19.71 5.71
N ASN A 27 5.30 20.91 5.25
CA ASN A 27 4.53 21.67 4.27
C ASN A 27 4.36 20.85 2.98
N THR A 28 3.13 20.43 2.70
CA THR A 28 2.83 19.46 1.65
C THR A 28 1.79 20.04 0.68
N ARG A 29 2.04 19.87 -0.62
CA ARG A 29 1.04 20.16 -1.67
C ARG A 29 0.49 18.85 -2.23
N ILE A 30 -0.82 18.76 -2.34
CA ILE A 30 -1.53 17.57 -2.78
C ILE A 30 -2.39 17.93 -3.99
N LEU A 31 -2.32 17.11 -5.03
CA LEU A 31 -3.30 17.12 -6.12
C LEU A 31 -4.44 16.17 -5.75
N ILE A 32 -5.67 16.67 -5.73
CA ILE A 32 -6.85 15.91 -5.34
C ILE A 32 -7.71 15.67 -6.59
N ILE A 33 -8.20 14.44 -6.72
CA ILE A 33 -9.27 14.08 -7.64
C ILE A 33 -10.45 13.55 -6.83
N ASP A 34 -11.65 14.08 -7.06
CA ASP A 34 -12.85 13.59 -6.40
C ASP A 34 -13.23 12.18 -6.92
N LYS A 35 -13.85 11.37 -6.06
CA LYS A 35 -14.27 10.00 -6.41
C LYS A 35 -15.20 9.98 -7.61
N HIS A 36 -16.17 10.90 -7.67
CA HIS A 36 -17.14 10.94 -8.76
C HIS A 36 -16.51 11.35 -10.09
N ASP A 37 -15.60 12.32 -10.07
CA ASP A 37 -14.88 12.74 -11.28
C ASP A 37 -13.87 11.68 -11.73
N PHE A 38 -13.21 11.01 -10.78
CA PHE A 38 -12.40 9.82 -11.07
C PHE A 38 -13.24 8.76 -11.78
N GLN A 39 -14.39 8.37 -11.21
CA GLN A 39 -15.28 7.37 -11.80
C GLN A 39 -15.72 7.75 -13.21
N LYS A 40 -16.15 8.99 -13.44
CA LYS A 40 -16.46 9.49 -14.79
C LYS A 40 -15.32 9.28 -15.78
N ILE A 41 -14.08 9.61 -15.39
CA ILE A 41 -12.92 9.43 -16.27
C ILE A 41 -12.68 7.94 -16.55
N MET A 42 -12.76 7.11 -15.51
CA MET A 42 -12.52 5.68 -15.64
C MET A 42 -13.57 4.98 -16.51
N ASP A 43 -14.83 5.43 -16.45
CA ASP A 43 -15.94 4.83 -17.20
C ASP A 43 -16.02 5.33 -18.65
N ASN A 44 -15.64 6.58 -18.90
CA ASN A 44 -15.83 7.23 -20.20
C ASN A 44 -14.55 7.32 -21.04
N VAL A 45 -13.37 7.14 -20.45
CA VAL A 45 -12.09 7.32 -21.14
C VAL A 45 -11.18 6.10 -20.99
N LEU A 46 -11.46 5.07 -21.81
CA LEU A 46 -10.84 3.75 -21.71
C LEU A 46 -9.30 3.76 -21.70
N PHE A 47 -8.66 4.63 -22.51
CA PHE A 47 -7.19 4.68 -22.57
C PHE A 47 -6.57 5.21 -21.27
N ILE A 48 -7.22 6.19 -20.63
CA ILE A 48 -6.80 6.73 -19.33
C ILE A 48 -7.02 5.66 -18.27
N ALA A 49 -8.20 5.03 -18.27
CA ALA A 49 -8.56 3.99 -17.32
C ALA A 49 -7.53 2.85 -17.32
N LYS A 50 -7.18 2.33 -18.50
CA LYS A 50 -6.14 1.31 -18.67
C LYS A 50 -4.80 1.72 -18.05
N THR A 51 -4.37 2.96 -18.31
CA THR A 51 -3.10 3.49 -17.82
C THR A 51 -3.09 3.62 -16.30
N VAL A 52 -4.17 4.14 -15.73
CA VAL A 52 -4.34 4.29 -14.28
C VAL A 52 -4.35 2.92 -13.59
N TYR A 53 -5.17 1.97 -14.05
CA TYR A 53 -5.24 0.63 -13.47
C TYR A 53 -3.90 -0.11 -13.55
N TYR A 54 -3.19 0.00 -14.68
CA TYR A 54 -1.87 -0.60 -14.82
C TYR A 54 -0.87 -0.06 -13.77
N ASN A 55 -0.86 1.26 -13.56
CA ASN A 55 0.04 1.88 -12.60
C ASN A 55 -0.34 1.55 -11.15
N LEU A 56 -1.63 1.52 -10.82
CA LEU A 56 -2.11 1.10 -9.49
C LEU A 56 -1.73 -0.36 -9.21
N ALA A 57 -1.94 -1.28 -10.16
CA ALA A 57 -1.56 -2.68 -10.01
C ALA A 57 -0.05 -2.85 -9.74
N ARG A 58 0.81 -2.13 -10.50
CA ARG A 58 2.26 -2.15 -10.26
C ARG A 58 2.62 -1.63 -8.87
N LEU A 59 1.98 -0.56 -8.42
CA LEU A 59 2.20 0.02 -7.11
C LEU A 59 1.81 -0.96 -5.99
N TYR A 60 0.67 -1.64 -6.09
CA TYR A 60 0.27 -2.64 -5.09
C TYR A 60 1.17 -3.87 -5.08
N ILE A 61 1.54 -4.41 -6.25
CA ILE A 61 2.48 -5.53 -6.32
C ILE A 61 3.82 -5.15 -5.65
N SER A 62 4.30 -3.93 -5.87
CA SER A 62 5.52 -3.43 -5.20
C SER A 62 5.35 -3.39 -3.67
N ARG A 63 4.22 -2.86 -3.18
CA ARG A 63 3.92 -2.80 -1.74
C ARG A 63 3.79 -4.19 -1.12
N LEU A 64 3.10 -5.12 -1.77
CA LEU A 64 2.96 -6.50 -1.32
C LEU A 64 4.31 -7.20 -1.19
N ARG A 65 5.21 -7.03 -2.18
CA ARG A 65 6.56 -7.62 -2.13
C ARG A 65 7.40 -7.08 -0.98
N LYS A 66 7.33 -5.76 -0.70
CA LYS A 66 8.01 -5.16 0.44
C LYS A 66 7.49 -5.70 1.78
N ASN A 67 6.17 -5.87 1.90
CA ASN A 67 5.53 -6.35 3.12
C ASN A 67 5.66 -7.87 3.33
N ALA A 68 5.75 -8.66 2.24
CA ALA A 68 5.99 -10.09 2.32
C ALA A 68 7.42 -10.39 2.81
N GLY A 69 8.42 -9.63 2.35
CA GLY A 69 9.81 -9.80 2.79
C GLY A 69 10.05 -9.48 4.28
N SER A 70 9.24 -8.63 4.91
CA SER A 70 9.43 -8.24 6.32
C SER A 70 8.87 -9.24 7.33
N ARG A 71 7.87 -10.06 6.97
CA ARG A 71 7.27 -11.04 7.90
C ARG A 71 8.11 -12.29 8.10
N TYR A 72 8.87 -12.73 7.09
CA TYR A 72 9.66 -13.96 7.18
C TYR A 72 11.04 -13.81 7.85
N PHE A 73 11.46 -12.59 8.18
CA PHE A 73 12.75 -12.34 8.83
C PHE A 73 12.70 -12.36 10.36
N CYS A 74 11.54 -12.09 10.98
CA CYS A 74 11.47 -11.93 12.44
C CYS A 74 11.26 -13.26 13.20
N GLU A 75 10.43 -14.18 12.68
CA GLU A 75 10.16 -15.43 13.42
C GLU A 75 11.33 -16.40 13.40
N SER A 76 12.05 -16.52 12.28
CA SER A 76 13.19 -17.45 12.16
C SER A 76 14.37 -17.04 13.06
N LEU A 77 14.67 -15.74 13.18
CA LEU A 77 15.68 -15.23 14.12
C LEU A 77 15.22 -15.26 15.58
N PHE A 78 13.93 -15.09 15.85
CA PHE A 78 13.37 -15.24 17.20
C PHE A 78 13.49 -16.68 17.70
N TRP A 79 13.10 -17.68 16.90
CA TRP A 79 13.30 -19.09 17.24
C TRP A 79 14.79 -19.49 17.30
N ALA A 80 15.65 -18.87 16.48
CA ALA A 80 17.10 -19.14 16.49
C ALA A 80 17.86 -18.45 17.64
N SER A 81 17.27 -17.46 18.32
CA SER A 81 17.89 -16.72 19.43
C SER A 81 17.50 -17.23 20.82
N GLN A 82 16.57 -18.19 20.90
CA GLN A 82 16.22 -18.84 22.16
C GLN A 82 17.41 -19.70 22.64
N PRO A 83 17.90 -19.53 23.88
CA PRO A 83 18.95 -20.38 24.41
C PRO A 83 18.43 -21.82 24.48
N LYS A 84 19.15 -22.76 23.84
CA LYS A 84 18.88 -24.19 23.97
C LYS A 84 19.04 -24.56 25.44
N GLN A 85 17.94 -24.70 26.18
CA GLN A 85 17.99 -25.26 27.52
C GLN A 85 18.48 -26.70 27.39
N ALA A 86 19.69 -26.95 27.90
CA ALA A 86 20.25 -28.29 27.99
C ALA A 86 19.35 -29.12 28.91
N ALA A 87 18.79 -30.21 28.36
CA ALA A 87 18.05 -31.19 29.11
C ALA A 87 18.94 -31.72 30.25
N LYS A 88 18.54 -31.44 31.49
CA LYS A 88 19.12 -32.08 32.67
C LYS A 88 18.55 -33.50 32.72
N THR A 89 19.44 -34.48 32.62
CA THR A 89 19.20 -35.88 33.01
C THR A 89 19.86 -36.10 34.35
#